data_AF-A0A8T4D0S2-F1
#
_entry.id   AF-A0A8T4D0S2-F1
#
_cell.length_a   1.000
_cell.length_b   1.000
_cell.length_c   1.000
_cell.angle_alpha   90.00
_cell.angle_beta   90.00
_cell.angle_gamma   90.00
#
_symmetry.space_group_name_H-M   'P 1'
#
loop_
_entity.id
_entity.type
_entity.pdbx_description
1 polymer ?
#
loop_
_entity_poly.entity_id
_entity_poly.type
_entity_poly.pdbx_seq_one_letter_code
_entity_poly.pdbx_strand_id
1 'polypeptide(L)'
;KAEEYFNKEVKNIFSKYKSLEEEFGFTSKDIERVIMTTATELEFWVKTPDYKTNTEKLSTSQTLKEQYWKRTVGPVRTALEEVMILLTNYDYEPEMAHKEVGGVPSKLKGGNIYSGIMEQVEVDWKYDEAMQSADNELLARDRISDVFHKNGLEITFQAKPIDGVAGSGEHHHIGLAVKLKNGKTVNLFAPNEMKKHYLSSLGWGAFMGMLKNYEVINPFVTSTNDAFNRLKPGFEAPVCIVGSLGHCVEVASRNRTVLAGLVRDLSNPLATRFELRAPNPTTNTYLVTSAVYLGMLDGMKAVIASGKTNEALEADFSKKAGEESFYLETDRVYRSEEDVFDDFTQEERDMLFGIPPKTVWENISSFKNNPDKIKVLLKGNVFTEAILESYELTILNTWTTELANRIIVKNSGIVRESIKLHYNDTENVTDLDVVNWEKINSLRIELMKDSLNHKSLFTQIRNAIECGNYDLVSDLQVEMMEKINALNDLYIIYKRNLFVL
;
A
#
# COMPACT_ATOMS: atom_id res chain seq x y z
N LYS A 1 23.83 -0.67 -8.14
CA LYS A 1 24.16 -0.96 -6.73
C LYS A 1 23.37 -2.12 -6.14
N ALA A 2 22.04 -2.02 -5.95
CA ALA A 2 21.24 -3.09 -5.36
C ALA A 2 21.36 -4.40 -6.15
N GLU A 3 21.13 -4.34 -7.46
CA GLU A 3 21.25 -5.49 -8.36
C GLU A 3 22.66 -6.10 -8.36
N GLU A 4 23.71 -5.27 -8.40
CA GLU A 4 25.10 -5.73 -8.39
C GLU A 4 25.44 -6.47 -7.09
N TYR A 5 25.05 -5.90 -5.94
CA TYR A 5 25.25 -6.51 -4.63
C TYR A 5 24.46 -7.81 -4.52
N PHE A 6 23.17 -7.80 -4.89
CA PHE A 6 22.31 -8.98 -4.84
C PHE A 6 22.84 -10.11 -5.74
N ASN A 7 23.21 -9.81 -6.98
CA ASN A 7 23.79 -10.77 -7.93
C ASN A 7 25.08 -11.40 -7.37
N LYS A 8 25.98 -10.57 -6.82
CA LYS A 8 27.20 -11.06 -6.17
C LYS A 8 26.88 -12.02 -5.03
N GLU A 9 25.94 -11.65 -4.17
CA GLU A 9 25.61 -12.45 -2.99
C GLU A 9 24.88 -13.75 -3.34
N VAL A 10 23.97 -13.76 -4.32
CA VAL A 10 23.37 -14.99 -4.81
C VAL A 10 24.44 -15.95 -5.35
N LYS A 11 25.36 -15.47 -6.19
CA LYS A 11 26.47 -16.30 -6.69
C LYS A 11 27.35 -16.83 -5.55
N ASN A 12 27.61 -16.01 -4.54
CA ASN A 12 28.37 -16.42 -3.36
C ASN A 12 27.65 -17.53 -2.57
N ILE A 13 26.34 -17.42 -2.37
CA ILE A 13 25.55 -18.44 -1.66
C ILE A 13 25.61 -19.77 -2.44
N PHE A 14 25.37 -19.77 -3.75
CA PHE A 14 25.51 -20.97 -4.58
C PHE A 14 26.92 -21.58 -4.56
N SER A 15 27.98 -20.76 -4.45
CA SER A 15 29.35 -21.26 -4.38
C SER A 15 29.70 -21.90 -3.04
N LYS A 16 29.02 -21.50 -1.97
CA LYS A 16 29.33 -21.90 -0.60
C LYS A 16 28.52 -23.11 -0.14
N TYR A 17 27.28 -23.25 -0.61
CA TYR A 17 26.33 -24.24 -0.09
C TYR A 17 25.98 -25.28 -1.15
N LYS A 18 26.56 -26.48 -1.03
CA LYS A 18 26.33 -27.61 -1.94
C LYS A 18 24.86 -28.08 -1.96
N SER A 19 24.12 -27.90 -0.87
CA SER A 19 22.69 -28.23 -0.80
C SER A 19 21.87 -27.52 -1.88
N LEU A 20 22.26 -26.30 -2.29
CA LEU A 20 21.61 -25.59 -3.39
C LEU A 20 21.91 -26.21 -4.76
N GLU A 21 23.08 -26.82 -4.93
CA GLU A 21 23.40 -27.54 -6.17
C GLU A 21 22.54 -28.81 -6.28
N GLU A 22 22.31 -29.48 -5.15
CA GLU A 22 21.43 -30.64 -5.06
C GLU A 22 19.95 -30.25 -5.27
N GLU A 23 19.51 -29.13 -4.72
CA GLU A 23 18.15 -28.62 -4.92
C GLU A 23 17.95 -28.15 -6.36
N PHE A 24 18.78 -27.27 -6.92
CA PHE A 24 18.49 -26.66 -8.22
C PHE A 24 19.09 -27.40 -9.43
N GLY A 25 19.99 -28.37 -9.20
CA GLY A 25 20.61 -29.17 -10.25
C GLY A 25 21.64 -28.42 -11.10
N PHE A 26 22.18 -27.30 -10.60
CA PHE A 26 23.27 -26.55 -11.23
C PHE A 26 24.20 -25.92 -10.19
N THR A 27 25.40 -25.57 -10.60
CA THR A 27 26.42 -24.95 -9.73
C THR A 27 26.49 -23.44 -9.95
N SER A 28 27.16 -22.73 -9.03
CA SER A 28 27.46 -21.29 -9.20
C SER A 28 28.18 -20.96 -10.52
N LYS A 29 28.93 -21.91 -11.11
CA LYS A 29 29.65 -21.73 -12.38
C LYS A 29 28.74 -21.77 -13.60
N ASP A 30 27.56 -22.34 -13.47
CA ASP A 30 26.57 -22.46 -14.54
C ASP A 30 25.71 -21.21 -14.67
N ILE A 31 25.66 -20.37 -13.62
CA ILE A 31 24.91 -19.11 -13.60
C ILE A 31 25.60 -18.09 -14.51
N GLU A 32 24.91 -17.66 -15.55
CA GLU A 32 25.31 -16.53 -16.39
C GLU A 32 25.01 -15.23 -15.65
N ARG A 33 23.73 -15.01 -15.32
CA ARG A 33 23.25 -13.83 -14.59
C ARG A 33 22.05 -14.13 -13.70
N VAL A 34 21.92 -13.34 -12.65
CA VAL A 34 20.71 -13.27 -11.81
C VAL A 34 19.75 -12.28 -12.47
N ILE A 35 18.46 -12.62 -12.48
CA ILE A 35 17.38 -11.81 -13.03
C ILE A 35 16.43 -11.49 -11.88
N MET A 36 16.40 -10.23 -11.51
CA MET A 36 15.49 -9.67 -10.52
C MET A 36 14.35 -9.03 -11.31
N THR A 37 13.11 -9.46 -11.10
CA THR A 37 11.97 -8.94 -11.86
C THR A 37 10.97 -8.22 -10.98
N THR A 38 10.34 -7.18 -11.52
CA THR A 38 9.27 -6.45 -10.85
C THR A 38 8.13 -6.19 -11.84
N ALA A 39 6.90 -6.20 -11.35
CA ALA A 39 5.72 -5.72 -12.06
C ALA A 39 4.90 -4.85 -11.10
N THR A 40 4.15 -3.91 -11.64
CA THR A 40 3.32 -2.97 -10.88
C THR A 40 1.91 -2.97 -11.46
N GLU A 41 0.90 -3.07 -10.59
CA GLU A 41 -0.53 -2.93 -10.95
C GLU A 41 -0.98 -1.52 -10.59
N LEU A 42 -1.19 -0.62 -11.55
CA LEU A 42 -1.36 0.82 -11.27
C LEU A 42 -2.84 1.22 -11.23
N GLU A 43 -3.36 1.43 -10.02
CA GLU A 43 -4.70 1.99 -9.83
C GLU A 43 -4.71 3.51 -9.79
N PHE A 44 -5.79 4.13 -10.27
CA PHE A 44 -5.99 5.57 -10.18
C PHE A 44 -7.46 5.96 -10.34
N TRP A 45 -7.80 7.19 -9.96
CA TRP A 45 -9.13 7.74 -10.13
C TRP A 45 -9.19 8.73 -11.28
N VAL A 46 -10.28 8.67 -12.04
CA VAL A 46 -10.57 9.57 -13.15
C VAL A 46 -11.91 10.25 -12.96
N LYS A 47 -11.99 11.53 -13.30
CA LYS A 47 -13.22 12.31 -13.15
C LYS A 47 -13.41 13.32 -14.27
N THR A 48 -14.66 13.75 -14.46
CA THR A 48 -14.94 14.95 -15.24
C THR A 48 -14.38 16.18 -14.50
N PRO A 49 -13.63 17.08 -15.17
CA PRO A 49 -13.14 18.32 -14.55
C PRO A 49 -14.26 19.11 -13.86
N ASP A 50 -13.94 19.72 -12.71
CA ASP A 50 -14.85 20.50 -11.85
C ASP A 50 -16.09 19.77 -11.33
N TYR A 51 -16.21 18.46 -11.54
CA TYR A 51 -17.33 17.68 -11.02
C TYR A 51 -17.21 17.48 -9.51
N LYS A 52 -18.19 17.98 -8.76
CA LYS A 52 -18.32 17.70 -7.33
C LYS A 52 -19.00 16.36 -7.13
N THR A 53 -18.26 15.42 -6.56
CA THR A 53 -18.71 14.05 -6.35
C THR A 53 -19.64 13.93 -5.14
N ASN A 54 -20.70 13.14 -5.28
CA ASN A 54 -21.53 12.75 -4.14
C ASN A 54 -20.92 11.47 -3.52
N THR A 55 -20.26 11.63 -2.39
CA THR A 55 -19.56 10.56 -1.65
C THR A 55 -20.51 9.45 -1.18
N GLU A 56 -21.72 9.77 -0.76
CA GLU A 56 -22.71 8.77 -0.32
C GLU A 56 -23.12 7.85 -1.47
N LYS A 57 -23.31 8.41 -2.68
CA LYS A 57 -23.63 7.63 -3.87
C LYS A 57 -22.47 6.71 -4.28
N LEU A 58 -21.24 7.21 -4.23
CA LEU A 58 -20.06 6.39 -4.48
C LEU A 58 -19.95 5.24 -3.49
N SER A 59 -20.06 5.54 -2.19
CA SER A 59 -19.97 4.55 -1.11
C SER A 59 -21.04 3.47 -1.29
N THR A 60 -22.28 3.86 -1.60
CA THR A 60 -23.36 2.91 -1.91
C THR A 60 -23.03 2.03 -3.11
N SER A 61 -22.56 2.62 -4.22
CA SER A 61 -22.24 1.87 -5.46
C SER A 61 -21.11 0.86 -5.23
N GLN A 62 -20.10 1.24 -4.44
CA GLN A 62 -18.98 0.35 -4.07
C GLN A 62 -19.44 -0.80 -3.17
N THR A 63 -20.22 -0.53 -2.12
CA THR A 63 -20.75 -1.57 -1.22
C THR A 63 -21.58 -2.60 -1.97
N LEU A 64 -22.35 -2.15 -2.97
CA LEU A 64 -23.12 -3.03 -3.85
C LEU A 64 -22.29 -3.68 -4.97
N LYS A 65 -20.97 -3.42 -5.02
CA LYS A 65 -20.03 -3.88 -6.06
C LYS A 65 -20.54 -3.60 -7.48
N GLU A 66 -21.19 -2.45 -7.67
CA GLU A 66 -21.84 -2.11 -8.93
C GLU A 66 -20.86 -1.74 -10.04
N GLN A 67 -19.59 -1.48 -9.75
CA GLN A 67 -18.64 -1.00 -10.77
C GLN A 67 -17.55 -2.00 -11.13
N TYR A 68 -17.19 -2.88 -10.21
CA TYR A 68 -16.09 -3.82 -10.39
C TYR A 68 -16.33 -4.71 -11.62
N TRP A 69 -15.34 -4.78 -12.52
CA TRP A 69 -15.42 -5.48 -13.81
C TRP A 69 -16.54 -5.04 -14.76
N LYS A 70 -17.27 -3.96 -14.47
CA LYS A 70 -18.20 -3.41 -15.46
C LYS A 70 -17.43 -2.80 -16.62
N ARG A 71 -17.98 -3.01 -17.81
CA ARG A 71 -17.44 -2.42 -19.04
C ARG A 71 -17.40 -0.89 -18.91
N THR A 72 -16.21 -0.32 -19.09
CA THR A 72 -16.03 1.13 -19.20
C THR A 72 -16.71 1.65 -20.47
N VAL A 73 -17.24 2.87 -20.43
CA VAL A 73 -17.97 3.51 -21.54
C VAL A 73 -17.50 4.95 -21.77
N GLY A 74 -17.76 5.48 -22.96
CA GLY A 74 -17.49 6.88 -23.28
C GLY A 74 -16.00 7.23 -23.21
N PRO A 75 -15.65 8.47 -22.77
CA PRO A 75 -14.26 8.96 -22.77
C PRO A 75 -13.29 8.09 -21.95
N VAL A 76 -13.73 7.48 -20.85
CA VAL A 76 -12.88 6.58 -20.03
C VAL A 76 -12.48 5.36 -20.84
N ARG A 77 -13.43 4.75 -21.56
CA ARG A 77 -13.15 3.60 -22.42
C ARG A 77 -12.17 3.95 -23.52
N THR A 78 -12.41 5.07 -24.20
CA THR A 78 -11.53 5.56 -25.28
C THR A 78 -10.13 5.82 -24.74
N ALA A 79 -10.00 6.48 -23.59
CA ALA A 79 -8.70 6.72 -22.96
C ALA A 79 -7.97 5.42 -22.62
N LEU A 80 -8.63 4.42 -22.02
CA LEU A 80 -8.00 3.13 -21.73
C LEU A 80 -7.54 2.41 -23.00
N GLU A 81 -8.35 2.40 -24.08
CA GLU A 81 -7.94 1.80 -25.36
C GLU A 81 -6.74 2.53 -25.98
N GLU A 82 -6.71 3.86 -25.92
CA GLU A 82 -5.57 4.67 -26.36
C GLU A 82 -4.32 4.39 -25.50
N VAL A 83 -4.47 4.24 -24.18
CA VAL A 83 -3.38 3.86 -23.26
C VAL A 83 -2.80 2.50 -23.65
N MET A 84 -3.64 1.48 -23.86
CA MET A 84 -3.15 0.14 -24.24
C MET A 84 -2.36 0.17 -25.55
N ILE A 85 -2.85 0.91 -26.55
CA ILE A 85 -2.13 1.10 -27.82
C ILE A 85 -0.81 1.85 -27.60
N LEU A 86 -0.83 2.93 -26.81
CA LEU A 86 0.35 3.73 -26.54
C LEU A 86 1.43 2.92 -25.82
N LEU A 87 1.07 2.18 -24.76
CA LEU A 87 1.99 1.34 -24.01
C LEU A 87 2.55 0.20 -24.88
N THR A 88 1.74 -0.37 -25.77
CA THR A 88 2.22 -1.36 -26.76
C THR A 88 3.27 -0.75 -27.68
N ASN A 89 3.07 0.48 -28.16
CA ASN A 89 4.04 1.16 -29.02
C ASN A 89 5.37 1.50 -28.31
N TYR A 90 5.39 1.49 -26.98
CA TYR A 90 6.59 1.66 -26.17
C TYR A 90 7.16 0.31 -25.67
N ASP A 91 6.67 -0.82 -26.19
CA ASP A 91 7.10 -2.17 -25.84
C ASP A 91 6.86 -2.56 -24.36
N TYR A 92 5.84 -1.99 -23.72
CA TYR A 92 5.46 -2.35 -22.34
C TYR A 92 4.73 -3.68 -22.24
N GLU A 93 4.23 -4.21 -23.37
CA GLU A 93 3.38 -5.41 -23.41
C GLU A 93 2.21 -5.30 -22.39
N PRO A 94 1.31 -4.31 -22.54
CA PRO A 94 0.25 -4.09 -21.57
C PRO A 94 -0.70 -5.29 -21.53
N GLU A 95 -1.01 -5.77 -20.32
CA GLU A 95 -1.74 -7.02 -20.11
C GLU A 95 -3.24 -6.73 -19.94
N MET A 96 -3.58 -5.73 -19.14
CA MET A 96 -4.97 -5.40 -18.83
C MET A 96 -5.18 -3.91 -18.54
N ALA A 97 -6.42 -3.47 -18.78
CA ALA A 97 -6.92 -2.18 -18.34
C ALA A 97 -8.41 -2.34 -17.98
N HIS A 98 -8.76 -2.14 -16.72
CA HIS A 98 -10.11 -2.42 -16.23
C HIS A 98 -10.61 -1.39 -15.22
N LYS A 99 -11.90 -1.53 -14.90
CA LYS A 99 -12.57 -0.74 -13.88
C LYS A 99 -12.43 -1.42 -12.54
N GLU A 100 -12.08 -0.61 -11.55
CA GLU A 100 -11.94 -1.04 -10.17
C GLU A 100 -13.26 -0.96 -9.39
N VAL A 101 -13.18 -1.26 -8.09
CA VAL A 101 -14.35 -1.30 -7.20
C VAL A 101 -15.03 0.07 -7.04
N GLY A 102 -14.30 1.17 -7.21
CA GLY A 102 -14.78 2.54 -7.05
C GLY A 102 -15.44 3.14 -8.30
N GLY A 103 -16.59 3.80 -8.12
CA GLY A 103 -17.14 4.73 -9.12
C GLY A 103 -18.66 4.87 -9.09
N VAL A 104 -19.19 5.73 -9.96
CA VAL A 104 -20.63 5.86 -10.22
C VAL A 104 -20.93 5.81 -11.72
N PRO A 105 -22.14 5.39 -12.13
CA PRO A 105 -22.55 5.44 -13.53
C PRO A 105 -22.50 6.87 -14.07
N SER A 106 -21.76 7.05 -15.17
CA SER A 106 -21.70 8.33 -15.88
C SER A 106 -23.05 8.67 -16.53
N LYS A 107 -23.35 9.97 -16.64
CA LYS A 107 -24.61 10.46 -17.23
C LYS A 107 -24.38 11.04 -18.61
N LEU A 108 -25.19 10.62 -19.56
CA LEU A 108 -25.21 11.22 -20.89
C LEU A 108 -25.97 12.55 -20.84
N LYS A 109 -25.26 13.65 -21.07
CA LYS A 109 -25.89 14.93 -21.44
C LYS A 109 -26.14 14.92 -22.95
N GLY A 110 -27.13 15.69 -23.39
CA GLY A 110 -27.49 15.78 -24.82
C GLY A 110 -26.26 16.03 -25.70
N GLY A 111 -26.23 15.42 -26.89
CA GLY A 111 -25.09 15.51 -27.82
C GLY A 111 -23.97 14.49 -27.57
N ASN A 112 -24.24 13.33 -26.94
CA ASN A 112 -23.26 12.27 -26.63
C ASN A 112 -22.12 12.69 -25.68
N ILE A 113 -22.32 13.75 -24.90
CA ILE A 113 -21.31 14.21 -23.94
C ILE A 113 -21.58 13.54 -22.60
N TYR A 114 -20.63 12.73 -22.13
CA TYR A 114 -20.69 12.15 -20.80
C TYR A 114 -20.30 13.20 -19.74
N SER A 115 -21.01 13.21 -18.61
CA SER A 115 -20.72 14.07 -17.47
C SER A 115 -20.94 13.34 -16.16
N GLY A 116 -20.28 13.83 -15.09
CA GLY A 116 -20.33 13.18 -13.79
C GLY A 116 -19.59 11.85 -13.77
N ILE A 117 -18.53 11.74 -14.58
CA ILE A 117 -17.60 10.61 -14.52
C ILE A 117 -16.86 10.73 -13.19
N MET A 118 -16.85 9.63 -12.44
CA MET A 118 -15.98 9.40 -11.29
C MET A 118 -15.80 7.89 -11.23
N GLU A 119 -14.65 7.42 -11.67
CA GLU A 119 -14.36 5.99 -11.82
C GLU A 119 -12.94 5.70 -11.33
N GLN A 120 -12.79 4.60 -10.60
CA GLN A 120 -11.49 4.02 -10.32
C GLN A 120 -11.17 3.02 -11.43
N VAL A 121 -9.93 3.04 -11.91
CA VAL A 121 -9.45 2.16 -12.98
C VAL A 121 -8.04 1.67 -12.64
N GLU A 122 -7.67 0.58 -13.27
CA GLU A 122 -6.36 -0.07 -13.16
C GLU A 122 -5.80 -0.32 -14.56
N VAL A 123 -4.48 -0.16 -14.71
CA VAL A 123 -3.74 -0.48 -15.92
C VAL A 123 -2.50 -1.27 -15.54
N ASP A 124 -2.35 -2.44 -16.17
CA ASP A 124 -1.28 -3.38 -15.91
C ASP A 124 -0.48 -3.65 -17.17
N TRP A 125 0.82 -3.86 -16.97
CA TRP A 125 1.74 -4.23 -18.02
C TRP A 125 2.69 -5.30 -17.53
N LYS A 126 3.32 -5.97 -18.50
CA LYS A 126 4.20 -7.08 -18.23
C LYS A 126 5.37 -6.65 -17.34
N TYR A 127 5.77 -7.56 -16.46
CA TYR A 127 6.96 -7.39 -15.64
C TYR A 127 8.22 -7.19 -16.50
N ASP A 128 9.22 -6.52 -15.92
CA ASP A 128 10.55 -6.40 -16.51
C ASP A 128 11.62 -6.65 -15.43
N GLU A 129 12.90 -6.45 -15.76
CA GLU A 129 13.96 -6.37 -14.78
C GLU A 129 13.70 -5.21 -13.79
N ALA A 130 14.09 -5.39 -12.54
CA ALA A 130 13.73 -4.51 -11.42
C ALA A 130 13.98 -3.02 -11.70
N MET A 131 15.16 -2.67 -12.22
CA MET A 131 15.48 -1.30 -12.60
C MET A 131 14.60 -0.78 -13.74
N GLN A 132 14.45 -1.56 -14.82
CA GLN A 132 13.63 -1.18 -15.98
C GLN A 132 12.15 -1.05 -15.60
N SER A 133 11.67 -1.87 -14.67
CA SER A 133 10.29 -1.80 -14.16
C SER A 133 10.03 -0.48 -13.44
N ALA A 134 11.01 0.02 -12.69
CA ALA A 134 10.91 1.31 -12.00
C ALA A 134 10.99 2.50 -12.99
N ASP A 135 11.75 2.39 -14.07
CA ASP A 135 11.71 3.34 -15.19
C ASP A 135 10.33 3.31 -15.89
N ASN A 136 9.82 2.09 -16.11
CA ASN A 136 8.57 1.86 -16.81
C ASN A 136 7.39 2.47 -16.04
N GLU A 137 7.29 2.25 -14.73
CA GLU A 137 6.24 2.82 -13.86
C GLU A 137 6.14 4.33 -13.99
N LEU A 138 7.25 5.04 -13.77
CA LEU A 138 7.27 6.51 -13.81
C LEU A 138 6.77 7.04 -15.16
N LEU A 139 7.26 6.45 -16.25
CA LEU A 139 6.91 6.84 -17.61
C LEU A 139 5.48 6.42 -17.98
N ALA A 140 5.00 5.28 -17.50
CA ALA A 140 3.64 4.83 -17.72
C ALA A 140 2.66 5.80 -17.05
N ARG A 141 2.91 6.21 -15.81
CA ARG A 141 2.08 7.15 -15.06
C ARG A 141 1.90 8.48 -15.81
N ASP A 142 2.99 9.06 -16.31
CA ASP A 142 2.97 10.30 -17.08
C ASP A 142 2.19 10.14 -18.40
N ARG A 143 2.45 9.07 -19.15
CA ARG A 143 1.77 8.78 -20.43
C ARG A 143 0.28 8.51 -20.26
N ILE A 144 -0.09 7.76 -19.23
CA ILE A 144 -1.49 7.52 -18.86
C ILE A 144 -2.15 8.87 -18.57
N SER A 145 -1.52 9.72 -17.76
CA SER A 145 -2.06 11.04 -17.44
C SER A 145 -2.31 11.88 -18.70
N ASP A 146 -1.37 11.91 -19.64
CA ASP A 146 -1.50 12.67 -20.88
C ASP A 146 -2.66 12.17 -21.75
N VAL A 147 -2.84 10.86 -21.86
CA VAL A 147 -3.96 10.27 -22.63
C VAL A 147 -5.30 10.62 -21.99
N PHE A 148 -5.42 10.53 -20.67
CA PHE A 148 -6.67 10.89 -19.97
C PHE A 148 -6.98 12.39 -20.11
N HIS A 149 -5.98 13.27 -19.97
CA HIS A 149 -6.15 14.71 -20.18
C HIS A 149 -6.57 15.04 -21.62
N LYS A 150 -5.97 14.38 -22.63
CA LYS A 150 -6.35 14.53 -24.04
C LYS A 150 -7.81 14.14 -24.29
N ASN A 151 -8.35 13.21 -23.50
CA ASN A 151 -9.75 12.79 -23.56
C ASN A 151 -10.69 13.64 -22.67
N GLY A 152 -10.21 14.78 -22.14
CA GLY A 152 -11.02 15.72 -21.36
C GLY A 152 -11.35 15.24 -19.95
N LEU A 153 -10.54 14.32 -19.40
CA LEU A 153 -10.68 13.78 -18.06
C LEU A 153 -9.55 14.30 -17.16
N GLU A 154 -9.85 14.49 -15.88
CA GLU A 154 -8.85 14.74 -14.84
C GLU A 154 -8.52 13.42 -14.15
N ILE A 155 -7.24 13.18 -13.87
CA ILE A 155 -6.72 11.98 -13.21
C ILE A 155 -6.08 12.34 -11.87
N THR A 156 -6.15 11.42 -10.91
CA THR A 156 -5.38 11.52 -9.67
C THR A 156 -4.81 10.15 -9.28
N PHE A 157 -3.52 10.16 -8.95
CA PHE A 157 -2.74 9.05 -8.44
C PHE A 157 -2.60 9.12 -6.90
N GLN A 158 -3.43 9.93 -6.24
CA GLN A 158 -3.49 9.90 -4.78
C GLN A 158 -3.91 8.50 -4.31
N ALA A 159 -3.28 8.02 -3.24
CA ALA A 159 -3.63 6.78 -2.58
C ALA A 159 -5.04 6.83 -1.98
N LYS A 160 -5.50 8.00 -1.50
CA LYS A 160 -6.85 8.18 -0.96
C LYS A 160 -7.50 9.50 -1.39
N PRO A 161 -7.88 9.63 -2.68
CA PRO A 161 -8.43 10.88 -3.21
C PRO A 161 -9.83 11.20 -2.67
N ILE A 162 -10.57 10.20 -2.22
CA ILE A 162 -11.94 10.33 -1.73
C ILE A 162 -12.09 9.53 -0.42
N ASP A 163 -12.56 10.22 0.63
CA ASP A 163 -12.86 9.60 1.91
C ASP A 163 -14.08 8.66 1.83
N GLY A 164 -14.05 7.52 2.53
CA GLY A 164 -15.17 6.58 2.62
C GLY A 164 -15.35 5.62 1.44
N VAL A 165 -14.45 5.63 0.45
CA VAL A 165 -14.44 4.71 -0.70
C VAL A 165 -13.05 4.11 -0.89
N ALA A 166 -12.87 3.16 -1.82
CA ALA A 166 -11.59 2.52 -2.08
C ALA A 166 -10.48 3.54 -2.44
N GLY A 167 -9.28 3.29 -1.94
CA GLY A 167 -8.09 4.04 -2.33
C GLY A 167 -7.42 3.43 -3.55
N SER A 168 -6.42 4.10 -4.11
CA SER A 168 -5.61 3.58 -5.22
C SER A 168 -4.38 2.86 -4.70
N GLY A 169 -4.27 1.57 -5.03
CA GLY A 169 -3.08 0.74 -4.81
C GLY A 169 -2.06 0.79 -5.94
N GLU A 170 -0.89 0.25 -5.65
CA GLU A 170 0.11 -0.09 -6.66
C GLU A 170 0.79 -1.42 -6.32
N HIS A 171 0.15 -2.56 -6.55
CA HIS A 171 0.73 -3.82 -6.07
C HIS A 171 2.05 -4.13 -6.80
N HIS A 172 3.07 -4.52 -6.04
CA HIS A 172 4.38 -4.86 -6.57
C HIS A 172 4.57 -6.36 -6.60
N HIS A 173 4.69 -6.92 -7.81
CA HIS A 173 5.01 -8.33 -8.03
C HIS A 173 6.52 -8.52 -8.13
N ILE A 174 7.12 -9.21 -7.17
CA ILE A 174 8.58 -9.37 -7.05
C ILE A 174 8.97 -10.81 -7.38
N GLY A 175 9.81 -10.97 -8.40
CA GLY A 175 10.33 -12.26 -8.86
C GLY A 175 11.84 -12.38 -8.75
N LEU A 176 12.34 -13.62 -8.77
CA LEU A 176 13.77 -13.90 -8.84
C LEU A 176 14.03 -15.16 -9.66
N ALA A 177 14.94 -15.03 -10.62
CA ALA A 177 15.39 -16.13 -11.45
C ALA A 177 16.90 -16.03 -11.71
N VAL A 178 17.45 -17.09 -12.29
CA VAL A 178 18.78 -17.10 -12.89
C VAL A 178 18.69 -17.56 -14.33
N LYS A 179 19.49 -16.94 -15.19
CA LYS A 179 19.78 -17.46 -16.52
C LYS A 179 21.08 -18.27 -16.44
N LEU A 180 21.01 -19.51 -16.90
CA LEU A 180 22.15 -20.41 -16.98
C LEU A 180 22.85 -20.25 -18.33
N LYS A 181 24.15 -20.57 -18.37
CA LYS A 181 24.99 -20.52 -19.58
C LYS A 181 24.50 -21.43 -20.72
N ASN A 182 23.68 -22.43 -20.42
CA ASN A 182 23.02 -23.28 -21.41
C ASN A 182 21.73 -22.65 -22.00
N GLY A 183 21.40 -21.42 -21.61
CA GLY A 183 20.22 -20.69 -22.05
C GLY A 183 18.95 -20.93 -21.22
N LYS A 184 18.95 -21.88 -20.29
CA LYS A 184 17.78 -22.17 -19.43
C LYS A 184 17.62 -21.09 -18.37
N THR A 185 16.38 -20.63 -18.17
CA THR A 185 16.00 -19.79 -17.03
C THR A 185 15.40 -20.66 -15.92
N VAL A 186 15.83 -20.43 -14.68
CA VAL A 186 15.31 -21.13 -13.50
C VAL A 186 14.81 -20.09 -12.49
N ASN A 187 13.54 -20.18 -12.10
CA ASN A 187 12.97 -19.37 -11.03
C ASN A 187 13.50 -19.89 -9.68
N LEU A 188 14.03 -18.98 -8.85
CA LEU A 188 14.67 -19.34 -7.59
C LEU A 188 13.68 -19.48 -6.44
N PHE A 189 12.42 -19.05 -6.57
CA PHE A 189 11.37 -19.24 -5.56
C PHE A 189 10.59 -20.54 -5.77
N ALA A 190 10.52 -21.02 -7.01
CA ALA A 190 9.79 -22.23 -7.35
C ALA A 190 10.51 -23.49 -6.82
N PRO A 191 9.83 -24.38 -6.09
CA PRO A 191 10.37 -25.67 -5.73
C PRO A 191 10.41 -26.62 -6.92
N ASN A 192 11.30 -27.62 -6.90
CA ASN A 192 11.32 -28.68 -7.90
C ASN A 192 9.99 -29.45 -7.98
N GLU A 193 9.36 -29.68 -6.84
CA GLU A 193 8.11 -30.42 -6.71
C GLU A 193 6.96 -29.47 -6.38
N MET A 194 6.48 -28.72 -7.39
CA MET A 194 5.42 -27.69 -7.28
C MET A 194 4.12 -28.15 -6.57
N LYS A 195 3.83 -29.45 -6.58
CA LYS A 195 2.66 -30.07 -5.94
C LYS A 195 2.92 -30.59 -4.53
N LYS A 196 4.15 -30.55 -4.04
CA LYS A 196 4.50 -30.96 -2.68
C LYS A 196 4.90 -29.80 -1.79
N HIS A 197 5.49 -28.75 -2.36
CA HIS A 197 5.99 -27.60 -1.61
C HIS A 197 5.44 -26.30 -2.19
N TYR A 198 5.31 -25.28 -1.34
CA TYR A 198 4.96 -23.92 -1.77
C TYR A 198 6.13 -23.20 -2.43
N LEU A 199 7.31 -23.32 -1.83
CA LEU A 199 8.50 -22.57 -2.16
C LEU A 199 9.72 -23.47 -2.10
N SER A 200 10.77 -23.10 -2.83
CA SER A 200 12.13 -23.58 -2.62
C SER A 200 12.71 -23.06 -1.30
N SER A 201 13.88 -23.56 -0.90
CA SER A 201 14.60 -23.04 0.27
C SER A 201 14.88 -21.52 0.15
N LEU A 202 15.30 -21.06 -1.03
CA LEU A 202 15.53 -19.64 -1.31
C LEU A 202 14.21 -18.85 -1.33
N GLY A 203 13.11 -19.43 -1.81
CA GLY A 203 11.78 -18.82 -1.79
C GLY A 203 11.30 -18.57 -0.36
N TRP A 204 11.44 -19.56 0.53
CA TRP A 204 11.12 -19.39 1.96
C TRP A 204 11.93 -18.28 2.61
N GLY A 205 13.25 -18.28 2.39
CA GLY A 205 14.12 -17.25 2.94
C GLY A 205 13.78 -15.86 2.42
N ALA A 206 13.46 -15.75 1.13
CA ALA A 206 13.04 -14.50 0.54
C ALA A 206 11.73 -13.99 1.17
N PHE A 207 10.72 -14.84 1.31
CA PHE A 207 9.42 -14.43 1.84
C PHE A 207 9.50 -14.04 3.32
N MET A 208 10.15 -14.88 4.14
CA MET A 208 10.42 -14.60 5.55
C MET A 208 11.22 -13.32 5.73
N GLY A 209 12.27 -13.13 4.91
CA GLY A 209 13.15 -11.97 4.96
C GLY A 209 12.45 -10.67 4.62
N MET A 210 11.57 -10.68 3.61
CA MET A 210 10.74 -9.52 3.27
C MET A 210 9.81 -9.12 4.42
N LEU A 211 9.07 -10.08 5.00
CA LEU A 211 8.12 -9.80 6.07
C LEU A 211 8.82 -9.37 7.37
N LYS A 212 9.84 -10.10 7.81
CA LYS A 212 10.59 -9.78 9.03
C LYS A 212 11.22 -8.39 8.99
N ASN A 213 11.70 -7.96 7.83
CA ASN A 213 12.34 -6.66 7.67
C ASN A 213 11.35 -5.56 7.25
N TYR A 214 10.05 -5.84 7.20
CA TYR A 214 9.09 -4.92 6.60
C TYR A 214 8.99 -3.59 7.37
N GLU A 215 9.21 -3.56 8.68
CA GLU A 215 9.16 -2.31 9.45
C GLU A 215 10.16 -1.28 8.94
N VAL A 216 11.35 -1.70 8.49
CA VAL A 216 12.33 -0.78 7.90
C VAL A 216 12.20 -0.65 6.38
N ILE A 217 11.39 -1.47 5.73
CA ILE A 217 11.04 -1.32 4.30
C ILE A 217 9.86 -0.35 4.14
N ASN A 218 8.89 -0.40 5.06
CA ASN A 218 7.63 0.35 5.01
C ASN A 218 7.82 1.87 4.88
N PRO A 219 8.85 2.53 5.44
CA PRO A 219 9.05 3.96 5.22
C PRO A 219 9.29 4.34 3.75
N PHE A 220 9.76 3.42 2.91
CA PHE A 220 9.88 3.62 1.47
C PHE A 220 8.57 3.31 0.72
N VAL A 221 7.70 2.50 1.32
CA VAL A 221 6.40 2.11 0.76
C VAL A 221 5.34 3.18 1.05
N THR A 222 5.24 3.62 2.31
CA THR A 222 4.20 4.51 2.82
C THR A 222 4.82 5.73 3.49
N SER A 223 4.86 6.86 2.77
CA SER A 223 5.60 8.05 3.21
C SER A 223 4.80 9.36 3.20
N THR A 224 3.50 9.30 2.89
CA THR A 224 2.61 10.48 2.80
C THR A 224 1.37 10.32 3.67
N ASN A 225 0.76 11.43 4.11
CA ASN A 225 -0.48 11.39 4.89
C ASN A 225 -1.62 10.68 4.14
N ASP A 226 -1.66 10.88 2.82
CA ASP A 226 -2.63 10.28 1.93
C ASP A 226 -2.49 8.75 1.85
N ALA A 227 -1.26 8.24 1.80
CA ALA A 227 -1.00 6.80 1.85
C ALA A 227 -1.47 6.16 3.17
N PHE A 228 -1.28 6.83 4.32
CA PHE A 228 -1.84 6.37 5.61
C PHE A 228 -3.37 6.42 5.64
N ASN A 229 -4.01 7.32 4.89
CA ASN A 229 -5.47 7.34 4.78
C ASN A 229 -6.02 6.18 3.93
N ARG A 230 -5.21 5.62 3.02
CA ARG A 230 -5.51 4.36 2.31
C ARG A 230 -5.40 3.16 3.25
N LEU A 231 -4.33 3.07 4.02
CA LEU A 231 -3.99 1.97 4.93
C LEU A 231 -4.82 2.02 6.23
N LYS A 232 -6.15 1.89 6.13
CA LYS A 232 -7.07 1.81 7.28
C LYS A 232 -7.88 0.52 7.23
N PRO A 233 -8.17 -0.11 8.38
CA PRO A 233 -9.07 -1.26 8.45
C PRO A 233 -10.42 -0.99 7.78
N GLY A 234 -10.97 -1.98 7.08
CA GLY A 234 -12.28 -1.91 6.40
C GLY A 234 -12.23 -1.52 4.91
N PHE A 235 -11.04 -1.25 4.36
CA PHE A 235 -10.80 -1.20 2.91
C PHE A 235 -9.70 -2.22 2.59
N GLU A 236 -9.63 -2.74 1.35
CA GLU A 236 -8.72 -3.84 0.90
C GLU A 236 -7.20 -3.51 1.00
N ALA A 237 -6.81 -2.55 1.83
CA ALA A 237 -5.45 -2.06 2.02
C ALA A 237 -4.78 -2.76 3.21
N PRO A 238 -3.72 -3.56 3.00
CA PRO A 238 -3.17 -4.38 4.05
C PRO A 238 -2.23 -3.58 4.97
N VAL A 239 -2.48 -3.67 6.26
CA VAL A 239 -1.70 -2.98 7.32
C VAL A 239 -0.87 -3.94 8.17
N CYS A 240 -1.30 -5.19 8.27
CA CYS A 240 -0.66 -6.20 9.12
C CYS A 240 0.47 -6.90 8.36
N ILE A 241 1.63 -7.04 9.01
CA ILE A 241 2.81 -7.71 8.45
C ILE A 241 2.60 -9.23 8.52
N VAL A 242 1.78 -9.73 7.61
CA VAL A 242 1.43 -11.15 7.49
C VAL A 242 1.40 -11.53 6.01
N GLY A 243 1.75 -12.77 5.71
CA GLY A 243 1.70 -13.33 4.38
C GLY A 243 0.63 -14.41 4.20
N SER A 244 0.35 -14.78 2.96
CA SER A 244 -0.54 -15.89 2.62
C SER A 244 0.08 -16.78 1.55
N LEU A 245 -0.07 -18.09 1.72
CA LEU A 245 0.44 -19.12 0.82
C LEU A 245 -0.67 -19.81 0.02
N GLY A 246 -1.91 -19.73 0.52
CA GLY A 246 -3.03 -20.57 0.12
C GLY A 246 -3.31 -21.66 1.16
N HIS A 247 -4.55 -22.17 1.18
CA HIS A 247 -4.98 -23.21 2.13
C HIS A 247 -4.28 -24.55 1.92
N CYS A 248 -3.89 -24.87 0.69
CA CYS A 248 -3.09 -26.04 0.36
C CYS A 248 -2.17 -25.75 -0.82
N VAL A 249 -1.21 -26.64 -1.07
CA VAL A 249 -0.20 -26.44 -2.12
C VAL A 249 -0.86 -26.31 -3.50
N GLU A 250 -1.98 -26.98 -3.75
CA GLU A 250 -2.64 -26.97 -5.05
C GLU A 250 -3.49 -25.72 -5.30
N VAL A 251 -3.79 -24.95 -4.25
CA VAL A 251 -4.70 -23.80 -4.30
C VAL A 251 -3.90 -22.54 -4.00
N ALA A 252 -3.78 -21.68 -5.01
CA ALA A 252 -3.16 -20.37 -4.84
C ALA A 252 -3.89 -19.54 -3.77
N SER A 253 -3.15 -18.67 -3.08
CA SER A 253 -3.73 -17.71 -2.17
C SER A 253 -4.81 -16.87 -2.85
N ARG A 254 -5.92 -16.67 -2.16
CA ARG A 254 -6.95 -15.67 -2.50
C ARG A 254 -7.11 -14.62 -1.41
N ASN A 255 -6.29 -14.68 -0.36
CA ASN A 255 -6.37 -13.75 0.74
C ASN A 255 -5.72 -12.43 0.32
N ARG A 256 -6.56 -11.42 0.06
CA ARG A 256 -6.13 -10.07 -0.34
C ARG A 256 -5.92 -9.13 0.84
N THR A 257 -6.25 -9.55 2.07
CA THR A 257 -6.13 -8.73 3.28
C THR A 257 -4.76 -8.74 3.94
N VAL A 258 -3.89 -9.64 3.46
CA VAL A 258 -2.49 -9.76 3.93
C VAL A 258 -1.55 -8.83 3.17
N LEU A 259 -0.46 -8.44 3.83
CA LEU A 259 0.58 -7.57 3.24
C LEU A 259 1.20 -8.15 1.98
N ALA A 260 1.47 -9.45 1.97
CA ALA A 260 2.07 -10.10 0.81
C ALA A 260 1.54 -11.50 0.53
N GLY A 261 1.27 -11.80 -0.74
CA GLY A 261 0.77 -13.10 -1.18
C GLY A 261 1.81 -13.88 -2.01
N LEU A 262 1.82 -15.21 -1.88
CA LEU A 262 2.48 -16.08 -2.85
C LEU A 262 1.60 -16.25 -4.09
N VAL A 263 2.10 -15.84 -5.24
CA VAL A 263 1.45 -16.04 -6.55
C VAL A 263 2.21 -17.11 -7.31
N ARG A 264 1.49 -18.13 -7.81
CA ARG A 264 2.09 -19.25 -8.54
C ARG A 264 1.14 -19.92 -9.51
N ASP A 265 1.72 -20.54 -10.51
CA ASP A 265 1.05 -21.46 -11.44
C ASP A 265 1.74 -22.82 -11.35
N LEU A 266 0.98 -23.86 -10.99
CA LEU A 266 1.49 -25.24 -10.86
C LEU A 266 2.05 -25.80 -12.16
N SER A 267 1.60 -25.29 -13.30
CA SER A 267 2.04 -25.69 -14.63
C SER A 267 3.22 -24.87 -15.15
N ASN A 268 3.48 -23.71 -14.53
CA ASN A 268 4.54 -22.80 -14.92
C ASN A 268 5.36 -22.33 -13.70
N PRO A 269 6.44 -23.03 -13.35
CA PRO A 269 7.33 -22.63 -12.25
C PRO A 269 7.88 -21.21 -12.39
N LEU A 270 8.02 -20.68 -13.61
CA LEU A 270 8.50 -19.32 -13.83
C LEU A 270 7.53 -18.24 -13.32
N ALA A 271 6.25 -18.56 -13.16
CA ALA A 271 5.24 -17.62 -12.66
C ALA A 271 5.29 -17.39 -11.13
N THR A 272 6.09 -18.19 -10.40
CA THR A 272 6.21 -18.11 -8.94
C THR A 272 6.84 -16.80 -8.50
N ARG A 273 6.11 -15.99 -7.72
CA ARG A 273 6.53 -14.65 -7.27
C ARG A 273 5.79 -14.25 -6.00
N PHE A 274 6.19 -13.13 -5.40
CA PHE A 274 5.48 -12.52 -4.29
C PHE A 274 4.79 -11.24 -4.73
N GLU A 275 3.57 -11.01 -4.24
CA GLU A 275 2.80 -9.79 -4.48
C GLU A 275 2.79 -8.98 -3.18
N LEU A 276 3.47 -7.82 -3.16
CA LEU A 276 3.47 -6.87 -2.05
C LEU A 276 2.40 -5.80 -2.30
N ARG A 277 1.41 -5.69 -1.42
CA ARG A 277 0.16 -4.96 -1.69
C ARG A 277 0.05 -3.57 -1.05
N ALA A 278 0.93 -3.27 -0.10
CA ALA A 278 0.97 -1.99 0.57
C ALA A 278 1.38 -0.78 -0.30
N PRO A 279 2.22 -0.90 -1.35
CA PRO A 279 2.58 0.24 -2.18
C PRO A 279 1.36 0.90 -2.82
N ASN A 280 1.55 2.16 -3.21
CA ASN A 280 0.53 3.04 -3.76
C ASN A 280 1.17 3.89 -4.88
N PRO A 281 0.39 4.54 -5.74
CA PRO A 281 0.93 5.21 -6.94
C PRO A 281 1.94 6.35 -6.72
N THR A 282 2.19 6.75 -5.45
CA THR A 282 3.22 7.74 -5.07
C THR A 282 4.46 7.11 -4.45
N THR A 283 4.47 5.79 -4.30
CA THR A 283 5.62 5.01 -3.83
C THR A 283 6.76 5.10 -4.84
N ASN A 284 8.00 5.19 -4.35
CA ASN A 284 9.16 5.17 -5.24
C ASN A 284 9.60 3.71 -5.48
N THR A 285 9.28 3.18 -6.66
CA THR A 285 9.55 1.79 -7.06
C THR A 285 11.04 1.43 -6.97
N TYR A 286 11.97 2.37 -7.23
CA TYR A 286 13.41 2.10 -7.08
C TYR A 286 13.79 1.80 -5.64
N LEU A 287 13.31 2.62 -4.69
CA LEU A 287 13.65 2.50 -3.28
C LEU A 287 13.00 1.27 -2.66
N VAL A 288 11.71 1.04 -2.95
CA VAL A 288 10.99 -0.13 -2.44
C VAL A 288 11.60 -1.41 -2.96
N THR A 289 11.79 -1.54 -4.27
CA THR A 289 12.36 -2.75 -4.85
C THR A 289 13.77 -3.01 -4.30
N SER A 290 14.60 -1.97 -4.16
CA SER A 290 15.93 -2.11 -3.53
C SER A 290 15.85 -2.59 -2.08
N ALA A 291 14.97 -2.01 -1.26
CA ALA A 291 14.82 -2.36 0.15
C ALA A 291 14.26 -3.78 0.33
N VAL A 292 13.26 -4.15 -0.48
CA VAL A 292 12.65 -5.48 -0.49
C VAL A 292 13.68 -6.55 -0.83
N TYR A 293 14.46 -6.38 -1.90
CA TYR A 293 15.49 -7.36 -2.25
C TYR A 293 16.59 -7.50 -1.18
N LEU A 294 16.95 -6.43 -0.47
CA LEU A 294 17.87 -6.54 0.67
C LEU A 294 17.25 -7.35 1.82
N GLY A 295 15.99 -7.11 2.15
CA GLY A 295 15.24 -7.90 3.13
C GLY A 295 15.16 -9.38 2.75
N MET A 296 14.82 -9.67 1.49
CA MET A 296 14.77 -11.04 0.96
C MET A 296 16.14 -11.72 1.05
N LEU A 297 17.21 -11.02 0.70
CA LEU A 297 18.57 -11.57 0.74
C LEU A 297 19.02 -11.95 2.16
N ASP A 298 18.61 -11.18 3.17
CA ASP A 298 18.89 -11.48 4.58
C ASP A 298 18.26 -12.83 4.99
N GLY A 299 16.97 -13.00 4.71
CA GLY A 299 16.27 -14.25 5.01
C GLY A 299 16.77 -15.43 4.17
N MET A 300 17.09 -15.23 2.89
CA MET A 300 17.73 -16.25 2.05
C MET A 300 19.04 -16.75 2.68
N LYS A 301 19.90 -15.84 3.15
CA LYS A 301 21.16 -16.23 3.81
C LYS A 301 20.92 -17.01 5.10
N ALA A 302 19.95 -16.59 5.91
CA ALA A 302 19.61 -17.27 7.16
C ALA A 302 19.08 -18.69 6.92
N VAL A 303 18.13 -18.85 5.99
CA VAL A 303 17.54 -20.15 5.64
C VAL A 303 18.60 -21.11 5.12
N ILE A 304 19.42 -20.69 4.16
CA ILE A 304 20.44 -21.58 3.59
C ILE A 304 21.50 -21.96 4.62
N ALA A 305 21.88 -21.04 5.52
CA ALA A 305 22.80 -21.35 6.61
C ALA A 305 22.22 -22.33 7.64
N SER A 306 20.89 -22.35 7.81
CA SER A 306 20.22 -23.23 8.77
C SER A 306 20.21 -24.70 8.33
N GLY A 307 20.24 -24.98 7.02
CA GLY A 307 20.13 -26.33 6.48
C GLY A 307 18.78 -27.02 6.70
N LYS A 308 17.73 -26.26 7.05
CA LYS A 308 16.37 -26.77 7.26
C LYS A 308 15.72 -27.25 5.94
N THR A 309 14.86 -28.26 6.04
CA THR A 309 14.07 -28.77 4.90
C THR A 309 12.86 -27.87 4.62
N ASN A 310 12.21 -28.04 3.46
CA ASN A 310 11.02 -27.26 3.11
C ASN A 310 9.88 -27.42 4.12
N GLU A 311 9.68 -28.62 4.69
CA GLU A 311 8.65 -28.87 5.70
C GLU A 311 8.95 -28.14 7.01
N ALA A 312 10.22 -28.11 7.41
CA ALA A 312 10.64 -27.37 8.60
C ALA A 312 10.51 -25.85 8.39
N LEU A 313 10.80 -25.36 7.19
CA LEU A 313 10.63 -23.95 6.83
C LEU A 313 9.16 -23.54 6.75
N GLU A 314 8.31 -24.40 6.19
CA GLU A 314 6.85 -24.19 6.19
C GLU A 314 6.29 -24.15 7.62
N ALA A 315 6.73 -25.06 8.48
CA ALA A 315 6.35 -25.08 9.89
C ALA A 315 6.82 -23.81 10.61
N ASP A 316 8.06 -23.36 10.39
CA ASP A 316 8.57 -22.12 10.97
C ASP A 316 7.78 -20.88 10.48
N PHE A 317 7.39 -20.84 9.19
CA PHE A 317 6.57 -19.75 8.64
C PHE A 317 5.15 -19.77 9.19
N SER A 318 4.60 -20.96 9.42
CA SER A 318 3.23 -21.19 9.90
C SER A 318 3.15 -21.31 11.43
N LYS A 319 4.23 -20.93 12.14
CA LYS A 319 4.30 -20.97 13.60
C LYS A 319 3.20 -20.11 14.23
N LYS A 320 2.79 -20.48 15.44
CA LYS A 320 1.90 -19.65 16.26
C LYS A 320 2.69 -18.60 17.05
N ALA A 321 1.98 -17.60 17.56
CA ALA A 321 2.55 -16.69 18.55
C ALA A 321 3.02 -17.48 19.79
N GLY A 322 4.20 -17.16 20.29
CA GLY A 322 4.86 -17.85 21.41
C GLY A 322 5.74 -19.05 21.00
N GLU A 323 5.66 -19.53 19.76
CA GLU A 323 6.52 -20.59 19.25
C GLU A 323 7.85 -20.01 18.75
N GLU A 324 8.97 -20.56 19.21
CA GLU A 324 10.29 -20.12 18.76
C GLU A 324 10.52 -20.44 17.28
N SER A 325 11.18 -19.52 16.57
CA SER A 325 11.68 -19.73 15.22
C SER A 325 13.16 -19.38 15.16
N PHE A 326 13.90 -20.04 14.28
CA PHE A 326 15.31 -19.74 14.07
C PHE A 326 15.55 -18.35 13.46
N TYR A 327 14.52 -17.76 12.81
CA TYR A 327 14.64 -16.51 12.09
C TYR A 327 13.52 -15.51 12.40
N LEU A 328 12.27 -15.96 12.51
CA LEU A 328 11.11 -15.09 12.76
C LEU A 328 10.93 -14.82 14.26
N GLU A 329 10.31 -13.69 14.59
CA GLU A 329 10.04 -13.27 15.97
C GLU A 329 9.06 -14.22 16.68
N THR A 330 9.37 -14.58 17.93
CA THR A 330 8.62 -15.57 18.72
C THR A 330 7.15 -15.22 18.91
N ASP A 331 6.83 -13.97 19.23
CA ASP A 331 5.45 -13.60 19.60
C ASP A 331 4.57 -13.22 18.40
N ARG A 332 5.10 -13.32 17.17
CA ARG A 332 4.38 -12.93 15.94
C ARG A 332 3.95 -14.12 15.10
N VAL A 333 2.87 -13.91 14.36
CA VAL A 333 2.36 -14.79 13.30
C VAL A 333 2.64 -14.17 11.94
N TYR A 334 3.20 -14.97 11.03
CA TYR A 334 3.59 -14.52 9.69
C TYR A 334 2.74 -15.12 8.56
N ARG A 335 1.82 -16.04 8.88
CA ARG A 335 0.88 -16.65 7.93
C ARG A 335 -0.57 -16.45 8.38
N SER A 336 -1.43 -15.98 7.49
CA SER A 336 -2.88 -16.06 7.65
C SER A 336 -3.54 -16.42 6.31
N GLU A 337 -4.42 -17.41 6.33
CA GLU A 337 -5.32 -17.72 5.22
C GLU A 337 -6.75 -17.21 5.48
N GLU A 338 -7.01 -16.71 6.69
CA GLU A 338 -8.27 -16.07 7.10
C GLU A 338 -8.23 -14.56 6.82
N ASP A 339 -9.39 -13.94 6.67
CA ASP A 339 -9.50 -12.50 6.43
C ASP A 339 -9.04 -11.73 7.67
N VAL A 340 -7.95 -10.97 7.53
CA VAL A 340 -7.30 -10.30 8.65
C VAL A 340 -8.23 -9.29 9.31
N PHE A 341 -9.15 -8.65 8.57
CA PHE A 341 -10.00 -7.59 9.08
C PHE A 341 -11.36 -8.09 9.56
N ASP A 342 -11.90 -9.14 8.94
CA ASP A 342 -13.19 -9.71 9.32
C ASP A 342 -13.08 -10.75 10.43
N ASP A 343 -12.00 -11.54 10.47
CA ASP A 343 -11.86 -12.68 11.38
C ASP A 343 -11.08 -12.36 12.67
N PHE A 344 -10.44 -11.18 12.76
CA PHE A 344 -9.64 -10.78 13.93
C PHE A 344 -10.01 -9.39 14.46
N THR A 345 -10.14 -9.26 15.78
CA THR A 345 -10.31 -7.94 16.41
C THR A 345 -9.06 -7.08 16.25
N GLN A 346 -9.16 -5.78 16.55
CA GLN A 346 -7.98 -4.90 16.53
C GLN A 346 -6.93 -5.36 17.55
N GLU A 347 -7.35 -5.74 18.75
CA GLU A 347 -6.45 -6.23 19.80
C GLU A 347 -5.75 -7.53 19.39
N GLU A 348 -6.47 -8.45 18.73
CA GLU A 348 -5.89 -9.68 18.21
C GLU A 348 -4.88 -9.40 17.10
N ARG A 349 -5.19 -8.48 16.17
CA ARG A 349 -4.26 -8.08 15.11
C ARG A 349 -2.99 -7.44 15.66
N ASP A 350 -3.13 -6.52 16.61
CA ASP A 350 -2.00 -5.84 17.24
C ASP A 350 -1.08 -6.84 17.97
N MET A 351 -1.68 -7.83 18.64
CA MET A 351 -0.96 -8.89 19.34
C MET A 351 -0.28 -9.87 18.37
N LEU A 352 -0.98 -10.34 17.34
CA LEU A 352 -0.50 -11.42 16.47
C LEU A 352 0.41 -10.92 15.34
N PHE A 353 0.07 -9.79 14.73
CA PHE A 353 0.73 -9.28 13.53
C PHE A 353 1.60 -8.05 13.81
N GLY A 354 1.49 -7.47 15.00
CA GLY A 354 2.14 -6.23 15.40
C GLY A 354 1.29 -4.99 15.08
N ILE A 355 1.65 -3.87 15.72
CA ILE A 355 0.93 -2.61 15.61
C ILE A 355 1.42 -1.86 14.35
N PRO A 356 0.54 -1.60 13.36
CA PRO A 356 0.92 -0.79 12.20
C PRO A 356 1.08 0.70 12.59
N PRO A 357 2.01 1.43 11.96
CA PRO A 357 2.15 2.86 12.19
C PRO A 357 0.91 3.61 11.71
N LYS A 358 0.47 4.60 12.50
CA LYS A 358 -0.71 5.45 12.20
C LYS A 358 -0.35 6.72 11.44
N THR A 359 0.90 7.15 11.52
CA THR A 359 1.39 8.39 10.91
C THR A 359 2.72 8.18 10.19
N VAL A 360 3.09 9.19 9.38
CA VAL A 360 4.40 9.25 8.73
C VAL A 360 5.54 9.22 9.76
N TRP A 361 5.37 9.88 10.90
CA TRP A 361 6.38 9.90 11.97
C TRP A 361 6.60 8.54 12.60
N GLU A 362 5.52 7.85 12.97
CA GLU A 362 5.62 6.52 13.55
C GLU A 362 6.31 5.54 12.59
N ASN A 363 6.00 5.65 11.29
CA ASN A 363 6.61 4.81 10.29
C ASN A 363 8.09 5.12 10.08
N ILE A 364 8.48 6.38 9.86
CA ILE A 364 9.90 6.72 9.65
C ILE A 364 10.76 6.46 10.91
N SER A 365 10.15 6.55 12.10
CA SER A 365 10.81 6.21 13.37
C SER A 365 11.20 4.73 13.47
N SER A 366 10.64 3.85 12.64
CA SER A 366 11.05 2.45 12.53
C SER A 366 12.54 2.28 12.23
N PHE A 367 13.18 3.23 11.53
CA PHE A 367 14.63 3.22 11.30
C PHE A 367 15.39 3.26 12.62
N LYS A 368 14.96 4.08 13.58
CA LYS A 368 15.60 4.18 14.90
C LYS A 368 15.16 3.06 15.83
N ASN A 369 13.88 2.67 15.76
CA ASN A 369 13.29 1.68 16.65
C ASN A 369 13.71 0.23 16.32
N ASN A 370 14.23 -0.02 15.12
CA ASN A 370 14.66 -1.35 14.67
C ASN A 370 16.13 -1.36 14.23
N PRO A 371 17.09 -1.13 15.15
CA PRO A 371 18.51 -0.99 14.81
C PRO A 371 19.10 -2.26 14.18
N ASP A 372 18.57 -3.44 14.52
CA ASP A 372 19.01 -4.69 13.91
C ASP A 372 18.51 -4.88 12.49
N LYS A 373 17.27 -4.45 12.18
CA LYS A 373 16.69 -4.52 10.84
C LYS A 373 17.32 -3.48 9.90
N ILE A 374 17.66 -2.28 10.39
CA ILE A 374 18.37 -1.26 9.58
C ILE A 374 19.71 -1.75 9.05
N LYS A 375 20.44 -2.59 9.81
CA LYS A 375 21.72 -3.17 9.36
C LYS A 375 21.57 -3.97 8.07
N VAL A 376 20.37 -4.47 7.75
CA VAL A 376 20.06 -5.17 6.50
C VAL A 376 20.09 -4.20 5.32
N LEU A 377 19.49 -3.01 5.46
CA LEU A 377 19.44 -2.00 4.40
C LEU A 377 20.82 -1.39 4.10
N LEU A 378 21.68 -1.29 5.12
CA LEU A 378 23.04 -0.76 4.97
C LEU A 378 24.01 -1.72 4.25
N LYS A 379 23.59 -2.95 3.94
CA LYS A 379 24.44 -3.93 3.27
C LYS A 379 24.74 -3.53 1.83
N GLY A 380 25.96 -3.82 1.39
CA GLY A 380 26.40 -3.56 0.01
C GLY A 380 26.51 -2.08 -0.36
N ASN A 381 26.42 -1.16 0.61
CA ASN A 381 26.33 0.29 0.40
C ASN A 381 25.19 0.66 -0.58
N VAL A 382 24.11 -0.12 -0.58
CA VAL A 382 22.91 0.14 -1.37
C VAL A 382 22.19 1.34 -0.77
N PHE A 383 21.82 1.24 0.50
CA PHE A 383 21.52 2.40 1.34
C PHE A 383 22.76 2.73 2.18
N THR A 384 23.00 4.02 2.36
CA THR A 384 24.04 4.53 3.27
C THR A 384 23.34 5.31 4.38
N GLU A 385 24.01 5.51 5.51
CA GLU A 385 23.48 6.34 6.60
C GLU A 385 23.06 7.72 6.08
N ALA A 386 23.90 8.36 5.25
CA ALA A 386 23.57 9.64 4.62
C ALA A 386 22.31 9.60 3.75
N ILE A 387 22.07 8.51 3.01
CA ILE A 387 20.83 8.34 2.21
C ILE A 387 19.63 8.23 3.15
N LEU A 388 19.71 7.39 4.18
CA LEU A 388 18.61 7.19 5.12
C LEU A 388 18.28 8.48 5.89
N GLU A 389 19.29 9.19 6.38
CA GLU A 389 19.13 10.48 7.06
C GLU A 389 18.54 11.55 6.14
N SER A 390 19.00 11.64 4.90
CA SER A 390 18.47 12.60 3.92
C SER A 390 17.01 12.30 3.56
N TYR A 391 16.66 11.01 3.47
CA TYR A 391 15.30 10.55 3.21
C TYR A 391 14.40 10.88 4.40
N GLU A 392 14.80 10.53 5.63
CA GLU A 392 14.07 10.86 6.86
C GLU A 392 13.78 12.36 6.95
N LEU A 393 14.80 13.20 6.76
CA LEU A 393 14.65 14.65 6.79
C LEU A 393 13.64 15.16 5.74
N THR A 394 13.70 14.62 4.53
CA THR A 394 12.81 15.02 3.43
C THR A 394 11.36 14.63 3.72
N ILE A 395 11.15 13.41 4.19
CA ILE A 395 9.82 12.90 4.55
C ILE A 395 9.24 13.70 5.71
N LEU A 396 10.02 13.98 6.75
CA LEU A 396 9.59 14.77 7.90
C LEU A 396 9.19 16.21 7.52
N ASN A 397 10.01 16.87 6.70
CA ASN A 397 9.71 18.22 6.23
C ASN A 397 8.44 18.23 5.36
N THR A 398 8.27 17.23 4.50
CA THR A 398 7.08 17.11 3.64
C THR A 398 5.83 16.88 4.48
N TRP A 399 5.88 15.93 5.40
CA TRP A 399 4.78 15.57 6.30
C TRP A 399 4.30 16.77 7.14
N THR A 400 5.22 17.44 7.83
CA THR A 400 4.89 18.58 8.69
C THR A 400 4.38 19.78 7.88
N THR A 401 4.98 20.06 6.71
CA THR A 401 4.54 21.14 5.82
C THR A 401 3.14 20.87 5.28
N GLU A 402 2.86 19.64 4.84
CA GLU A 402 1.53 19.25 4.37
C GLU A 402 0.49 19.31 5.49
N LEU A 403 0.82 18.79 6.67
CA LEU A 403 -0.06 18.80 7.83
C LEU A 403 -0.47 20.23 8.22
N ALA A 404 0.50 21.14 8.35
CA ALA A 404 0.28 22.52 8.74
C ALA A 404 -0.45 23.35 7.67
N ASN A 405 -0.05 23.21 6.40
CA ASN A 405 -0.42 24.16 5.34
C ASN A 405 -1.52 23.64 4.40
N ARG A 406 -1.78 22.33 4.35
CA ARG A 406 -2.84 21.75 3.52
C ARG A 406 -3.91 21.08 4.36
N ILE A 407 -3.55 20.15 5.23
CA ILE A 407 -4.52 19.33 5.98
C ILE A 407 -5.27 20.18 7.00
N ILE A 408 -4.56 20.92 7.86
CA ILE A 408 -5.23 21.82 8.83
C ILE A 408 -6.05 22.89 8.12
N VAL A 409 -5.58 23.40 6.97
CA VAL A 409 -6.32 24.42 6.20
C VAL A 409 -7.61 23.85 5.62
N LYS A 410 -7.56 22.65 5.01
CA LYS A 410 -8.75 21.91 4.54
C LYS A 410 -9.73 21.66 5.70
N ASN A 411 -9.24 21.15 6.82
CA ASN A 411 -10.06 20.85 8.00
C ASN A 411 -10.65 22.11 8.65
N SER A 412 -9.94 23.25 8.59
CA SER A 412 -10.49 24.54 9.00
C SER A 412 -11.67 24.97 8.13
N GLY A 413 -11.66 24.63 6.84
CA GLY A 413 -12.80 24.80 5.94
C GLY A 413 -14.03 24.04 6.43
N ILE A 414 -13.86 22.74 6.71
CA ILE A 414 -14.93 21.87 7.25
C ILE A 414 -15.52 22.47 8.54
N VAL A 415 -14.67 22.84 9.50
CA VAL A 415 -15.11 23.43 10.78
C VAL A 415 -15.90 24.73 10.59
N ARG A 416 -15.53 25.55 9.59
CA ARG A 416 -16.22 26.81 9.27
C ARG A 416 -17.55 26.57 8.56
N GLU A 417 -17.62 25.59 7.68
CA GLU A 417 -18.83 25.20 6.94
C GLU A 417 -19.88 24.52 7.82
N SER A 418 -19.47 23.92 8.95
CA SER A 418 -20.37 23.41 9.98
C SER A 418 -21.07 24.55 10.72
N ILE A 419 -22.11 25.13 10.12
CA ILE A 419 -22.92 26.23 10.68
C ILE A 419 -24.25 25.72 11.27
N LYS A 420 -24.79 26.49 12.22
CA LYS A 420 -26.09 26.21 12.83
C LYS A 420 -27.17 26.42 11.77
N LEU A 421 -28.08 25.46 11.62
CA LEU A 421 -29.12 25.49 10.59
C LEU A 421 -30.51 25.77 11.14
N HIS A 422 -30.72 25.59 12.45
CA HIS A 422 -31.98 25.93 13.11
C HIS A 422 -31.90 27.23 13.92
N TYR A 423 -33.03 27.93 14.00
CA TYR A 423 -33.23 29.11 14.86
C TYR A 423 -34.32 28.83 15.90
N ASN A 424 -34.32 29.57 17.00
CA ASN A 424 -35.25 29.35 18.11
C ASN A 424 -36.72 29.54 17.73
N ASP A 425 -37.01 30.31 16.66
CA ASP A 425 -38.37 30.56 16.16
C ASP A 425 -38.76 29.65 14.97
N THR A 426 -37.96 28.62 14.67
CA THR A 426 -38.23 27.73 13.55
C THR A 426 -39.27 26.69 13.95
N GLU A 427 -40.42 26.64 13.29
CA GLU A 427 -41.36 25.54 13.45
C GLU A 427 -40.67 24.20 13.13
N ASN A 428 -40.85 23.18 14.00
CA ASN A 428 -40.32 21.82 13.88
C ASN A 428 -38.86 21.56 14.32
N VAL A 429 -38.29 22.39 15.21
CA VAL A 429 -37.02 22.09 15.89
C VAL A 429 -37.28 21.29 17.16
N THR A 430 -36.50 20.23 17.37
CA THR A 430 -36.59 19.36 18.55
C THR A 430 -35.44 19.63 19.53
N ASP A 431 -35.60 19.21 20.79
CA ASP A 431 -34.50 19.27 21.77
C ASP A 431 -33.26 18.50 21.30
N LEU A 432 -33.46 17.42 20.54
CA LEU A 432 -32.37 16.63 19.95
C LEU A 432 -31.53 17.45 18.97
N ASP A 433 -32.16 18.35 18.19
CA ASP A 433 -31.44 19.23 17.25
C ASP A 433 -30.54 20.21 17.98
N VAL A 434 -31.03 20.77 19.10
CA VAL A 434 -30.27 21.69 19.96
C VAL A 434 -29.07 20.96 20.56
N VAL A 435 -29.28 19.78 21.15
CA VAL A 435 -28.23 18.95 21.76
C VAL A 435 -27.18 18.53 20.71
N ASN A 436 -27.60 18.12 19.52
CA ASN A 436 -26.67 17.75 18.45
C ASN A 436 -25.83 18.95 18.01
N TRP A 437 -26.43 20.14 17.88
CA TRP A 437 -25.69 21.35 17.57
C TRP A 437 -24.69 21.73 18.68
N GLU A 438 -25.04 21.58 19.95
CA GLU A 438 -24.10 21.84 21.06
C GLU A 438 -22.86 20.92 20.99
N LYS A 439 -23.05 19.64 20.67
CA LYS A 439 -21.94 18.70 20.45
C LYS A 439 -21.06 19.13 19.27
N ILE A 440 -21.69 19.45 18.13
CA ILE A 440 -21.00 19.97 16.94
C ILE A 440 -20.19 21.22 17.29
N ASN A 441 -20.80 22.19 17.98
CA ASN A 441 -20.15 23.45 18.31
C ASN A 441 -18.99 23.26 19.30
N SER A 442 -19.11 22.30 20.22
CA SER A 442 -18.02 21.94 21.14
C SER A 442 -16.80 21.41 20.39
N LEU A 443 -16.99 20.49 19.43
CA LEU A 443 -15.93 20.00 18.55
C LEU A 443 -15.29 21.13 17.72
N ARG A 444 -16.10 22.03 17.16
CA ARG A 444 -15.59 23.18 16.39
C ARG A 444 -14.68 24.08 17.22
N ILE A 445 -15.04 24.31 18.48
CA ILE A 445 -14.26 25.13 19.41
C ILE A 445 -12.94 24.41 19.74
N GLU A 446 -13.01 23.14 20.10
CA GLU A 446 -11.83 22.34 20.43
C GLU A 446 -10.82 22.26 19.27
N LEU A 447 -11.31 22.05 18.05
CA LEU A 447 -10.50 21.91 16.85
C LEU A 447 -9.79 23.22 16.46
N MET A 448 -10.50 24.36 16.47
CA MET A 448 -10.06 25.57 15.77
C MET A 448 -10.03 26.85 16.62
N LYS A 449 -10.65 26.89 17.80
CA LYS A 449 -10.78 28.12 18.59
C LYS A 449 -9.91 28.11 19.84
N ASP A 450 -8.92 28.98 19.85
CA ASP A 450 -8.13 29.29 21.05
C ASP A 450 -8.96 30.08 22.09
N SER A 451 -8.62 29.90 23.35
CA SER A 451 -9.03 30.74 24.48
C SER A 451 -7.80 31.23 25.26
N LEU A 452 -8.00 32.04 26.30
CA LEU A 452 -6.91 32.51 27.16
C LEU A 452 -6.13 31.35 27.82
N ASN A 453 -6.83 30.26 28.15
CA ASN A 453 -6.26 29.16 28.95
C ASN A 453 -6.13 27.84 28.16
N HIS A 454 -6.58 27.81 26.90
CA HIS A 454 -6.61 26.59 26.10
C HIS A 454 -6.30 26.89 24.63
N LYS A 455 -5.37 26.13 24.05
CA LYS A 455 -5.06 26.19 22.62
C LYS A 455 -5.87 25.16 21.87
N SER A 456 -6.45 25.56 20.75
CA SER A 456 -7.14 24.61 19.88
C SER A 456 -6.20 23.55 19.33
N LEU A 457 -6.74 22.41 18.93
CA LEU A 457 -5.94 21.29 18.43
C LEU A 457 -5.09 21.70 17.21
N PHE A 458 -5.64 22.52 16.30
CA PHE A 458 -4.88 23.06 15.17
C PHE A 458 -3.71 23.95 15.59
N THR A 459 -3.86 24.73 16.67
CA THR A 459 -2.76 25.55 17.21
C THR A 459 -1.73 24.67 17.92
N GLN A 460 -2.16 23.67 18.68
CA GLN A 460 -1.27 22.74 19.37
C GLN A 460 -0.37 21.99 18.39
N ILE A 461 -0.93 21.50 17.27
CA ILE A 461 -0.15 20.83 16.21
C ILE A 461 0.90 21.78 15.63
N ARG A 462 0.53 23.02 15.27
CA ARG A 462 1.49 23.99 14.72
C ARG A 462 2.63 24.30 15.69
N ASN A 463 2.30 24.53 16.96
CA ASN A 463 3.30 24.77 18.00
C ASN A 463 4.23 23.54 18.19
N ALA A 464 3.67 22.33 18.15
CA ALA A 464 4.46 21.10 18.27
C ALA A 464 5.43 20.91 17.09
N ILE A 465 4.98 21.25 15.87
CA ILE A 465 5.84 21.28 14.67
C ILE A 465 6.97 22.30 14.83
N GLU A 466 6.66 23.53 15.26
CA GLU A 466 7.66 24.59 15.48
C GLU A 466 8.70 24.21 16.53
N CYS A 467 8.28 23.47 17.56
CA CYS A 467 9.17 22.94 18.60
C CYS A 467 9.94 21.66 18.18
N GLY A 468 9.65 21.08 17.02
CA GLY A 468 10.24 19.81 16.57
C GLY A 468 9.85 18.60 17.41
N ASN A 469 8.74 18.65 18.15
CA ASN A 469 8.24 17.53 18.96
C ASN A 469 7.34 16.61 18.12
N TYR A 470 7.96 15.78 17.29
CA TYR A 470 7.24 14.96 16.31
C TYR A 470 6.36 13.87 16.92
N ASP A 471 6.71 13.35 18.10
CA ASP A 471 5.85 12.42 18.86
C ASP A 471 4.50 13.08 19.17
N LEU A 472 4.55 14.30 19.75
CA LEU A 472 3.35 15.07 20.03
C LEU A 472 2.59 15.47 18.75
N VAL A 473 3.29 15.80 17.65
CA VAL A 473 2.63 16.07 16.36
C VAL A 473 1.87 14.84 15.86
N SER A 474 2.44 13.65 15.98
CA SER A 474 1.81 12.38 15.60
C SER A 474 0.53 12.15 16.39
N ASP A 475 0.60 12.23 17.72
CA ASP A 475 -0.54 12.02 18.61
C ASP A 475 -1.67 13.01 18.31
N LEU A 476 -1.35 14.30 18.22
CA LEU A 476 -2.33 15.36 17.94
C LEU A 476 -2.90 15.25 16.52
N GLN A 477 -2.13 14.75 15.54
CA GLN A 477 -2.66 14.49 14.20
C GLN A 477 -3.74 13.40 14.23
N VAL A 478 -3.50 12.30 14.95
CA VAL A 478 -4.49 11.21 15.08
C VAL A 478 -5.74 11.74 15.76
N GLU A 479 -5.60 12.44 16.90
CA GLU A 479 -6.72 13.05 17.62
C GLU A 479 -7.51 14.03 16.73
N MET A 480 -6.81 14.82 15.91
CA MET A 480 -7.44 15.77 14.99
C MET A 480 -8.29 15.05 13.96
N MET A 481 -7.78 13.96 13.37
CA MET A 481 -8.51 13.20 12.37
C MET A 481 -9.75 12.53 12.96
N GLU A 482 -9.66 11.97 14.17
CA GLU A 482 -10.82 11.41 14.88
C GLU A 482 -11.90 12.45 15.14
N LYS A 483 -11.52 13.63 15.66
CA LYS A 483 -12.47 14.73 15.94
C LYS A 483 -13.08 15.33 14.68
N ILE A 484 -12.33 15.41 13.58
CA ILE A 484 -12.84 15.89 12.28
C ILE A 484 -13.86 14.89 11.72
N ASN A 485 -13.60 13.59 11.80
CA ASN A 485 -14.54 12.57 11.38
C ASN A 485 -15.83 12.62 12.22
N ALA A 486 -15.69 12.68 13.55
CA ALA A 486 -16.83 12.83 14.45
C ALA A 486 -17.66 14.10 14.17
N LEU A 487 -16.99 15.23 13.87
CA LEU A 487 -17.65 16.47 13.48
C LEU A 487 -18.47 16.29 12.19
N ASN A 488 -17.89 15.66 11.16
CA ASN A 488 -18.56 15.41 9.89
C ASN A 488 -19.79 14.52 10.07
N ASP A 489 -19.66 13.40 10.77
CA ASP A 489 -20.74 12.44 11.00
C ASP A 489 -21.90 13.07 11.76
N LEU A 490 -21.60 13.76 12.87
CA LEU A 490 -22.60 14.47 13.66
C LEU A 490 -23.28 15.57 12.83
N TYR A 491 -22.53 16.30 12.00
CA TYR A 491 -23.09 17.37 11.17
C TYR A 491 -24.00 16.84 10.05
N ILE A 492 -23.68 15.68 9.46
CA ILE A 492 -24.53 14.99 8.49
C ILE A 492 -25.84 14.55 9.15
N ILE A 493 -25.77 13.91 10.33
CA ILE A 493 -26.96 13.48 11.08
C ILE A 493 -27.84 14.69 11.42
N TYR A 494 -27.24 15.76 11.94
CA TYR A 494 -27.92 17.01 12.26
C TYR A 494 -28.64 17.59 11.03
N LYS A 495 -27.97 17.65 9.87
CA LYS A 495 -28.56 18.11 8.61
C LYS A 495 -29.76 17.28 8.17
N ARG A 496 -29.68 15.96 8.28
CA ARG A 496 -30.74 15.04 7.85
C ARG A 496 -31.96 15.06 8.77
N ASN A 497 -31.78 15.39 10.04
CA ASN A 497 -32.88 15.44 11.01
C ASN A 497 -33.74 16.70 10.84
N LEU A 498 -33.17 17.78 10.30
CA LEU A 498 -33.89 19.03 10.09
C LEU A 498 -34.77 18.96 8.84
N PHE A 499 -36.02 19.37 8.98
CA PHE A 499 -36.96 19.52 7.85
C PHE A 499 -36.70 20.77 6.99
N VAL A 500 -35.72 21.60 7.38
CA VAL A 500 -35.41 22.87 6.72
C VAL A 500 -34.41 22.61 5.59
N LEU A 501 -34.87 22.77 4.35
CA LEU A 501 -34.04 22.91 3.14
C LEU A 501 -33.98 24.37 2.71
#